data_AF-A0A967YTH6-F1
#
_entry.id   AF-A0A967YTH6-F1
#
_cell.length_a   1.000
_cell.length_b   1.000
_cell.length_c   1.000
_cell.angle_alpha   90.00
_cell.angle_beta   90.00
_cell.angle_gamma   90.00
#
_symmetry.space_group_name_H-M   'P 1'
#
loop_
_entity.id
_entity.type
_entity.pdbx_description
1 polymer ?
#
loop_
_entity_poly.entity_id
_entity_poly.type
_entity_poly.pdbx_seq_one_letter_code
_entity_poly.pdbx_strand_id
1 'polypeptide(L)' 'MDYIPDGTISLIRFIRSDRKLDIFGEHFELPKALIYTYVRAKIITGLHQIQVYLGDDLVTTFPYQLPPW' A
#
# COMPACT_ATOMS: atom_id res chain seq x y z
N MET A 1 25.05 -5.93 -2.58
CA MET A 1 24.23 -4.78 -2.16
C MET A 1 23.04 -4.80 -3.07
N ASP A 2 21.92 -5.30 -2.57
CA ASP A 2 20.70 -5.51 -3.35
C ASP A 2 20.02 -4.16 -3.54
N TYR A 3 20.47 -3.43 -4.56
CA TYR A 3 19.91 -2.15 -4.95
C TYR A 3 18.50 -2.37 -5.51
N ILE A 4 17.51 -1.78 -4.86
CA ILE A 4 16.13 -1.73 -5.35
C ILE A 4 16.01 -0.46 -6.19
N PRO A 5 15.79 -0.56 -7.51
CA PRO A 5 15.67 0.62 -8.35
C PRO A 5 14.41 1.44 -8.02
N ASP A 6 14.49 2.73 -8.34
CA ASP A 6 13.33 3.61 -8.32
C ASP A 6 12.24 3.07 -9.25
N GLY A 7 11.03 2.99 -8.72
CA GLY A 7 9.91 2.39 -9.41
C GLY A 7 8.64 2.42 -8.58
N THR A 8 7.58 1.86 -9.15
CA THR A 8 6.28 1.75 -8.47
C THR A 8 5.74 0.34 -8.62
N ILE A 9 5.42 -0.28 -7.49
CA ILE A 9 4.72 -1.57 -7.43
C ILE A 9 3.26 -1.27 -7.11
N SER A 10 2.33 -1.70 -7.98
CA SER A 10 0.90 -1.51 -7.76
C SER A 10 0.24 -2.83 -7.37
N LEU A 11 -0.49 -2.82 -6.26
CA LEU A 11 -1.25 -3.97 -5.76
C LEU A 11 -2.71 -3.57 -5.61
N ILE A 12 -3.61 -4.40 -6.13
CA ILE A 12 -5.04 -4.28 -5.84
C ILE A 12 -5.36 -5.19 -4.65
N ARG A 13 -6.04 -4.64 -3.64
CA ARG A 13 -6.38 -5.36 -2.40
C ARG A 13 -7.83 -5.10 -2.02
N PHE A 14 -8.55 -6.16 -1.68
CA PHE A 14 -9.87 -6.07 -1.07
C PHE A 14 -9.73 -5.87 0.43
N ILE A 15 -10.35 -4.83 0.97
CA ILE A 15 -10.25 -4.48 2.38
C ILE A 15 -11.42 -5.12 3.14
N ARG A 16 -11.10 -5.94 4.13
CA ARG A 16 -12.10 -6.63 4.95
C ARG A 16 -12.57 -5.75 6.11
N SER A 17 -13.49 -6.28 6.92
CA SER A 17 -14.05 -5.59 8.09
C SER A 17 -13.02 -5.22 9.16
N ASP A 18 -11.88 -5.91 9.21
CA ASP A 18 -10.76 -5.62 10.11
C ASP A 18 -9.92 -4.41 9.67
N ARG A 19 -10.20 -3.85 8.48
CA ARG A 19 -9.55 -2.66 7.91
C ARG A 19 -8.06 -2.83 7.66
N LYS A 20 -7.56 -4.06 7.57
CA LYS A 20 -6.12 -4.29 7.36
C LYS A 20 -5.79 -4.39 5.88
N LEU A 21 -4.83 -3.58 5.45
CA LEU A 21 -4.11 -3.76 4.20
C LEU A 21 -2.88 -4.61 4.47
N ASP A 22 -2.80 -5.79 3.87
CA ASP A 22 -1.63 -6.66 3.90
C ASP A 22 -0.74 -6.39 2.68
N ILE A 23 0.48 -5.92 2.96
CA ILE A 23 1.58 -5.77 2.01
C ILE A 23 2.73 -6.65 2.50
N PHE A 24 2.97 -7.77 1.81
CA PHE A 24 4.07 -8.70 2.10
C PHE A 24 4.12 -9.18 3.57
N GLY A 25 2.97 -9.34 4.23
CA GLY A 25 2.86 -9.75 5.63
C GLY A 25 2.90 -8.60 6.63
N GLU A 26 3.19 -7.38 6.20
CA GLU A 26 3.07 -6.16 6.99
C GLU A 26 1.64 -5.60 6.87
N HIS A 27 1.09 -5.13 7.99
CA HIS A 27 -0.31 -4.74 8.09
C HIS A 27 -0.46 -3.25 8.35
N PHE A 28 -1.28 -2.59 7.53
CA PHE A 28 -1.58 -1.16 7.64
C PHE A 28 -3.07 -0.98 7.92
N GLU A 29 -3.42 -0.22 8.97
CA GLU A 29 -4.82 0.06 9.28
C GLU A 29 -5.36 1.15 8.35
N LEU A 30 -6.46 0.86 7.67
CA LEU A 30 -7.11 1.76 6.75
C LEU A 30 -8.32 2.50 7.36
N PRO A 31 -8.70 3.65 6.77
CA PRO A 31 -9.94 4.34 7.13
C PRO A 31 -11.17 3.44 6.98
N LYS A 32 -12.17 3.63 7.87
CA LYS A 32 -13.43 2.87 7.84
C LYS A 32 -14.17 2.96 6.50
N ALA A 33 -14.02 4.08 5.79
CA ALA A 33 -14.64 4.29 4.49
C ALA A 33 -14.16 3.30 3.40
N LEU A 34 -13.04 2.61 3.62
CA LEU A 34 -12.48 1.65 2.67
C LEU A 34 -12.92 0.21 2.93
N ILE A 35 -13.69 -0.08 3.99
CA ILE A 35 -14.20 -1.44 4.26
C ILE A 35 -15.02 -1.95 3.06
N TYR A 36 -14.79 -3.19 2.68
CA TYR A 36 -15.44 -3.88 1.56
C TYR A 36 -15.27 -3.19 0.20
N THR A 37 -14.16 -2.46 0.04
CA THR A 37 -13.76 -1.87 -1.24
C THR A 37 -12.47 -2.49 -1.75
N TYR A 38 -12.26 -2.41 -3.06
CA TYR A 38 -10.96 -2.68 -3.67
C TYR A 38 -10.17 -1.38 -3.74
N VAL A 39 -8.98 -1.38 -3.13
CA VAL A 39 -8.05 -0.25 -3.15
C VAL A 39 -6.84 -0.58 -4.00
N ARG A 40 -6.21 0.44 -4.58
CA ARG A 40 -4.90 0.34 -5.23
C ARG A 40 -3.83 0.86 -4.27
N ALA A 41 -3.01 -0.03 -3.74
CA ALA A 41 -1.81 0.32 -3.00
C ALA A 41 -0.63 0.46 -3.99
N LYS A 42 0.05 1.60 -3.95
CA LYS A 42 1.26 1.87 -4.73
C LYS A 42 2.45 2.00 -3.79
N ILE A 43 3.39 1.07 -3.88
CA ILE A 43 4.69 1.20 -3.21
C ILE A 43 5.59 2.02 -4.14
N ILE A 44 6.02 3.19 -3.70
CA ILE A 44 6.93 4.06 -4.46
C ILE A 44 8.32 3.93 -3.82
N THR A 45 9.21 3.18 -4.46
CA THR A 45 10.49 2.78 -3.87
C THR A 45 11.40 3.99 -3.62
N GLY A 46 11.49 4.92 -4.56
CA GLY A 46 12.31 6.13 -4.41
C GLY A 46 11.81 7.14 -3.37
N LEU A 47 10.55 7.01 -2.93
CA LEU A 47 9.97 7.87 -1.88
C LEU A 47 9.73 7.13 -0.57
N HIS A 48 10.06 5.83 -0.51
CA HIS A 48 9.84 4.96 0.65
C HIS A 48 8.45 5.11 1.26
N GLN A 49 7.41 4.95 0.43
CA GLN A 49 6.02 5.09 0.86
C GLN A 49 5.09 4.09 0.17
N ILE A 50 3.99 3.75 0.87
CA ILE A 50 2.78 3.18 0.29
C ILE A 50 1.74 4.29 0.16
N GLN A 51 1.21 4.49 -1.05
CA GLN A 51 0.06 5.35 -1.29
C GLN A 51 -1.18 4.50 -1.60
N VAL A 52 -2.29 4.76 -0.91
CA VAL A 52 -3.53 3.99 -1.05
C VAL A 52 -4.58 4.81 -1.75
N TYR A 53 -5.06 4.29 -2.87
CA TYR A 53 -6.06 4.94 -3.72
C TYR A 53 -7.39 4.18 -3.73
N LEU A 54 -8.50 4.93 -3.75
CA LEU A 54 -9.83 4.43 -4.09
C LEU A 54 -10.22 5.02 -5.44
N GLY A 55 -10.20 4.21 -6.50
CA GLY A 55 -10.23 4.74 -7.86
C GLY A 55 -8.98 5.58 -8.13
N ASP A 56 -9.18 6.88 -8.38
CA ASP A 56 -8.09 7.85 -8.62
C ASP A 56 -7.82 8.77 -7.42
N ASP A 57 -8.62 8.67 -6.35
CA ASP A 57 -8.48 9.49 -5.15
C ASP A 57 -7.42 8.91 -4.21
N LEU A 58 -6.41 9.71 -3.86
CA LEU A 58 -5.44 9.36 -2.81
C LEU A 58 -6.10 9.51 -1.44
N VAL A 59 -6.25 8.39 -0.73
CA VAL A 59 -6.97 8.36 0.55
C VAL A 59 -6.02 8.44 1.74
N THR A 60 -4.90 7.73 1.69
CA THR A 60 -3.90 7.74 2.77
C THR A 60 -2.51 7.36 2.24
N THR A 61 -1.48 7.68 3.01
CA THR A 61 -0.08 7.36 2.72
C THR A 61 0.59 6.83 3.99
N PHE A 62 1.44 5.82 3.85
CA PHE A 62 2.23 5.26 4.93
C PHE A 62 3.72 5.30 4.56
N PRO A 63 4.63 5.58 5.51
CA PRO A 63 6.04 5.31 5.30
C PRO A 63 6.23 3.81 5.09
N TYR A 64 7.05 3.44 4.10
CA TYR A 64 7.28 2.04 3.77
C TYR A 64 8.60 1.84 3.02
N GLN A 65 9.47 1.00 3.55
CA GLN A 65 10.67 0.56 2.87
C GLN A 65 10.48 -0.88 2.41
N LEU A 66 10.70 -1.14 1.12
CA LEU A 66 10.60 -2.49 0.59
C LEU A 66 11.68 -3.35 1.29
N PRO A 67 11.31 -4.47 1.94
CA PRO A 67 12.27 -5.31 2.63
C PRO A 67 13.29 -5.88 1.63
N PRO A 68 14.55 -6.10 2.06
CA PRO A 68 15.51 -6.86 1.28
C PRO A 68 15.02 -8.30 1.12
N TRP A 69 15.27 -8.88 -0.05
CA TRP A 69 14.82 -10.23 -0.45
C TRP A 69 15.68 -11.33 0.17
#